data_AF-A0AAD7EVE8-F1
#
_entry.id   AF-A0AAD7EVE8-F1
#
_cell.length_a   1.000
_cell.length_b   1.000
_cell.length_c   1.000
_cell.angle_alpha   90.00
_cell.angle_beta   90.00
_cell.angle_gamma   90.00
#
_symmetry.space_group_name_H-M   'P 1'
#
loop_
_entity.id
_entity.type
_entity.pdbx_description
1 polymer ?
#
loop_
_entity_poly.entity_id
_entity_poly.type
_entity_poly.pdbx_seq_one_letter_code
_entity_poly.pdbx_strand_id
1 'polypeptide(L)'
;MHNAHRVGNYWKYIPECGDRAICQMCGEEDNLEHILIKCRSPGPEIIWKAAEKLWQGKGPNWPEISIGSILGCGLMRFEDERGKEKPGTRRLYRILVSKSAYTIWKLRPVGRNRPRLDPALVYNTWAGTLDDEGSLPVNWLKEPRVLVGRRALTESQIQYRSSVGIG
;
A
#
# COMPACT_ATOMS: atom_id res chain seq x y z
N MET A 1 18.54 11.73 6.94
CA MET A 1 18.72 10.30 6.61
C MET A 1 19.89 10.17 5.65
N HIS A 2 21.00 9.59 6.10
CA HIS A 2 22.24 9.46 5.31
C HIS A 2 22.23 8.12 4.56
N ASN A 3 22.29 8.13 3.22
CA ASN A 3 22.76 7.12 2.23
C ASN A 3 22.79 5.60 2.58
N ALA A 4 21.99 5.10 3.52
CA ALA A 4 21.95 3.69 3.92
C ALA A 4 21.32 2.79 2.85
N HIS A 5 20.45 3.38 2.03
CA HIS A 5 19.85 2.72 0.89
C HIS A 5 20.73 2.95 -0.35
N ARG A 6 20.94 1.89 -1.15
CA ARG A 6 21.68 1.97 -2.42
C ARG A 6 20.83 2.62 -3.52
N VAL A 7 20.62 3.94 -3.41
CA VAL A 7 19.74 4.76 -4.27
C VAL A 7 20.39 6.12 -4.56
N GLY A 8 19.98 6.78 -5.65
CA GLY A 8 20.40 8.14 -6.01
C GLY A 8 21.92 8.34 -5.97
N ASN A 9 22.36 9.36 -5.23
CA ASN A 9 23.78 9.74 -5.06
C ASN A 9 24.73 8.59 -4.70
N TYR A 10 24.27 7.50 -4.07
CA TYR A 10 25.11 6.33 -3.80
C TYR A 10 25.79 5.79 -5.07
N TRP A 11 25.08 5.82 -6.20
CA TRP A 11 25.56 5.26 -7.47
C TRP A 11 26.44 6.22 -8.27
N LYS A 12 26.39 7.54 -8.00
CA LYS A 12 27.11 8.57 -8.79
C LYS A 12 28.63 8.38 -8.77
N TYR A 13 29.16 7.81 -7.69
CA TYR A 13 30.60 7.66 -7.46
C TYR A 13 31.12 6.25 -7.74
N ILE A 14 30.26 5.34 -8.19
CA ILE A 14 30.63 3.96 -8.52
C ILE A 14 30.83 3.85 -10.04
N PRO A 15 32.05 3.51 -10.52
CA PRO A 15 32.33 3.35 -11.95
C PRO A 15 31.31 2.42 -12.63
N GLU A 16 30.89 2.78 -13.85
CA GLU A 16 29.94 2.02 -14.69
C GLU A 16 28.53 1.84 -14.10
N CYS A 17 28.26 2.39 -12.90
CA CYS A 17 26.97 2.27 -12.22
C CYS A 17 26.23 3.61 -12.08
N GLY A 18 26.81 4.72 -12.57
CA GLY A 18 26.25 6.07 -12.46
C GLY A 18 24.81 6.19 -12.98
N ASP A 19 24.46 5.44 -14.03
CA ASP A 19 23.12 5.40 -14.61
C ASP A 19 22.04 4.95 -13.60
N ARG A 20 22.43 4.20 -12.55
CA ARG A 20 21.52 3.76 -11.47
C ARG A 20 21.16 4.87 -10.48
N ALA A 21 21.82 6.02 -10.56
CA ALA A 21 21.46 7.20 -9.78
C ALA A 21 20.22 7.91 -10.34
N ILE A 22 19.81 7.58 -11.58
CA ILE A 22 18.78 8.27 -12.34
C ILE A 22 17.64 7.31 -12.67
N CYS A 23 16.42 7.77 -12.46
CA CYS A 23 15.21 7.04 -12.79
C CYS A 23 15.10 6.92 -14.30
N GLN A 24 15.14 5.70 -14.82
CA GLN A 24 15.09 5.44 -16.26
C GLN A 24 13.71 5.73 -16.88
N MET A 25 12.69 5.98 -16.06
CA MET A 25 11.33 6.27 -16.53
C MET A 25 11.08 7.77 -16.76
N CYS A 26 11.74 8.64 -15.99
CA CYS A 26 11.46 10.07 -16.02
C CYS A 26 12.70 10.98 -15.97
N GLY A 27 13.90 10.42 -15.77
CA GLY A 27 15.16 11.16 -15.77
C GLY A 27 15.48 11.91 -14.47
N GLU A 28 14.63 11.83 -13.45
CA GLU A 28 14.89 12.42 -12.13
C GLU A 28 15.85 11.57 -11.29
N GLU A 29 16.39 12.12 -10.20
CA GLU A 29 17.23 11.35 -9.28
C GLU A 29 16.43 10.18 -8.66
N ASP A 30 16.96 8.97 -8.78
CA ASP A 30 16.33 7.74 -8.28
C ASP A 30 16.54 7.58 -6.77
N ASN A 31 15.99 8.51 -5.97
CA ASN A 31 16.03 8.47 -4.52
C ASN A 31 14.78 7.81 -3.92
N LEU A 32 14.77 7.55 -2.60
CA LEU A 32 13.68 6.83 -1.95
C LEU A 32 12.32 7.54 -2.09
N GLU A 33 12.29 8.86 -1.98
CA GLU A 33 11.07 9.65 -2.11
C GLU A 33 10.57 9.65 -3.56
N HIS A 34 11.48 9.74 -4.52
CA HIS A 34 11.19 9.58 -5.92
C HIS A 34 10.57 8.21 -6.20
N ILE A 35 11.26 7.13 -5.84
CA ILE A 35 10.83 5.76 -6.10
C ILE A 35 9.44 5.49 -5.50
N LEU A 36 9.23 5.85 -4.23
CA LEU A 36 8.03 5.45 -3.51
C LEU A 36 6.84 6.38 -3.73
N ILE A 37 7.06 7.66 -4.09
CA ILE A 37 6.01 8.68 -4.04
C ILE A 37 5.97 9.53 -5.31
N LYS A 38 7.08 10.14 -5.70
CA LYS A 38 7.09 11.21 -6.73
C LYS A 38 7.30 10.73 -8.17
N CYS A 39 7.69 9.47 -8.37
CA CYS A 39 8.03 8.98 -9.71
C CYS A 39 6.84 9.11 -10.67
N ARG A 40 7.09 9.68 -11.85
CA ARG A 40 6.08 9.87 -12.91
C ARG A 40 5.63 8.57 -13.58
N SER A 41 6.25 7.44 -13.23
CA SER A 41 5.77 6.14 -13.69
C SER A 41 4.39 5.84 -13.08
N PRO A 42 3.50 5.14 -13.78
CA PRO A 42 2.15 4.87 -13.28
C PRO A 42 2.13 3.94 -12.05
N GLY A 43 3.23 3.24 -11.75
CA GLY A 43 3.28 2.22 -10.70
C GLY A 43 2.95 2.73 -9.29
N PRO A 44 3.71 3.69 -8.74
CA PRO A 44 3.42 4.28 -7.43
C PRO A 44 2.00 4.82 -7.32
N GLU A 45 1.55 5.60 -8.30
CA GLU A 45 0.21 6.20 -8.29
C GLU A 45 -0.90 5.14 -8.26
N ILE A 46 -0.81 4.10 -9.12
CA ILE A 46 -1.80 3.02 -9.16
C ILE A 46 -1.85 2.27 -7.82
N ILE A 47 -0.68 1.96 -7.24
CA ILE A 47 -0.60 1.20 -6.00
C ILE A 47 -1.14 2.01 -4.82
N TRP A 48 -0.79 3.29 -4.71
CA TRP A 48 -1.31 4.15 -3.64
C TRP A 48 -2.81 4.39 -3.76
N LYS A 49 -3.33 4.58 -4.99
CA LYS A 49 -4.79 4.66 -5.22
C LYS A 49 -5.50 3.36 -4.86
N ALA A 50 -4.90 2.20 -5.13
CA ALA A 50 -5.46 0.91 -4.72
C ALA A 50 -5.49 0.78 -3.19
N ALA A 51 -4.41 1.16 -2.50
CA ALA A 51 -4.35 1.16 -1.04
C ALA A 51 -5.38 2.11 -0.41
N GLU A 52 -5.53 3.31 -0.96
CA GLU A 52 -6.55 4.28 -0.55
C GLU A 52 -7.96 3.71 -0.70
N LYS A 53 -8.27 3.08 -1.84
CA LYS A 53 -9.57 2.42 -2.05
C LYS A 53 -9.85 1.34 -1.00
N LEU A 54 -8.85 0.54 -0.63
CA LEU A 54 -8.98 -0.48 0.42
C LEU A 54 -9.20 0.11 1.81
N TRP A 55 -8.73 1.33 2.04
CA TRP A 55 -8.92 2.05 3.29
C TRP A 55 -10.33 2.66 3.43
N GLN A 56 -10.97 3.03 2.32
CA GLN A 56 -12.28 3.69 2.32
C GLN A 56 -13.32 2.91 3.14
N GLY A 57 -13.92 3.60 4.12
CA GLY A 57 -14.96 3.03 5.00
C GLY A 57 -14.44 2.16 6.16
N LYS A 58 -13.12 2.01 6.33
CA LYS A 58 -12.50 1.22 7.43
C LYS A 58 -11.76 2.07 8.47
N GLY A 59 -11.41 3.31 8.12
CA GLY A 59 -10.72 4.26 8.99
C GLY A 59 -11.21 5.70 8.78
N PRO A 60 -10.57 6.69 9.44
CA PRO A 60 -10.76 8.11 9.14
C PRO A 60 -10.26 8.43 7.72
N ASN A 61 -10.09 9.71 7.37
CA ASN A 61 -9.53 10.09 6.06
C ASN A 61 -8.20 9.38 5.79
N TRP A 62 -7.99 8.96 4.54
CA TRP A 62 -6.73 8.36 4.11
C TRP A 62 -5.59 9.36 4.35
N PRO A 63 -4.56 9.01 5.15
CA PRO A 63 -3.47 9.93 5.41
C PRO A 63 -2.66 10.22 4.15
N GLU A 64 -2.10 11.42 4.07
CA GLU A 64 -1.12 11.75 3.03
C GLU A 64 0.09 10.81 3.13
N ILE A 65 0.50 10.28 1.97
CA ILE A 65 1.67 9.42 1.89
C ILE A 65 2.91 10.29 1.75
N SER A 66 3.77 10.22 2.76
CA SER A 66 5.07 10.85 2.82
C SER A 66 6.12 9.79 3.22
N ILE A 67 7.39 10.10 3.03
CA ILE A 67 8.46 9.21 3.51
C ILE A 67 8.34 8.96 5.02
N GLY A 68 7.94 9.98 5.78
CA GLY A 68 7.68 9.86 7.21
C GLY A 68 6.55 8.88 7.53
N SER A 69 5.45 8.93 6.78
CA SER A 69 4.31 8.05 7.01
C SER A 69 4.56 6.61 6.54
N ILE A 70 5.43 6.39 5.54
CA ILE A 70 5.89 5.07 5.10
C ILE A 70 6.83 4.45 6.14
N LEU A 71 7.90 5.17 6.51
CA LEU A 71 8.90 4.66 7.46
C LEU A 71 8.34 4.53 8.87
N GLY A 72 7.44 5.45 9.25
CA GLY A 72 6.72 5.46 10.51
C GLY A 72 5.40 4.69 10.51
N CYS A 73 5.09 3.90 9.47
CA CYS A 73 3.75 3.30 9.33
C CYS A 73 3.35 2.38 10.50
N GLY A 74 4.33 1.77 11.17
CA GLY A 74 4.09 0.95 12.37
C GLY A 74 3.76 1.75 13.63
N LEU A 75 4.03 3.06 13.64
CA LEU A 75 3.84 3.96 14.77
C LEU A 75 2.54 4.77 14.67
N MET A 76 1.92 4.81 13.50
CA MET A 76 0.67 5.53 13.27
C MET A 76 -0.45 5.03 14.19
N ARG A 77 -1.21 5.97 14.74
CA ARG A 77 -2.35 5.71 15.62
C ARG A 77 -3.61 6.27 14.97
N PHE A 78 -4.72 5.56 15.15
CA PHE A 78 -6.02 5.96 14.64
C PHE A 78 -7.01 5.81 15.79
N GLU A 79 -7.70 6.91 16.10
CA GLU A 79 -8.64 6.99 17.20
C GLU A 79 -10.06 7.18 16.65
N ASP A 80 -11.07 6.78 17.43
CA ASP A 80 -12.45 7.17 17.17
C ASP A 80 -12.74 8.60 17.68
N GLU A 81 -13.97 9.07 17.46
CA GLU A 81 -14.45 10.37 17.95
C GLU A 81 -14.38 10.51 19.48
N ARG A 82 -14.23 9.39 20.21
CA ARG A 82 -14.12 9.34 21.68
C ARG A 82 -12.67 9.22 22.15
N GLY A 83 -11.69 9.30 21.23
CA GLY A 83 -10.25 9.17 21.52
C GLY A 83 -9.78 7.72 21.75
N LYS A 84 -10.62 6.71 21.48
CA LYS A 84 -10.24 5.30 21.67
C LYS A 84 -9.49 4.79 20.45
N GLU A 85 -8.31 4.21 20.68
CA GLU A 85 -7.50 3.60 19.62
C GLU A 85 -8.25 2.45 18.93
N LYS A 86 -8.20 2.41 17.60
CA LYS A 86 -8.71 1.32 16.77
C LYS A 86 -7.57 0.42 16.31
N PRO A 87 -7.23 -0.66 17.04
CA PRO A 87 -6.10 -1.53 16.71
C PRO A 87 -6.25 -2.20 15.33
N GLY A 88 -7.48 -2.52 14.92
CA GLY A 88 -7.75 -3.07 13.58
C GLY A 88 -7.43 -2.07 12.45
N THR A 89 -7.82 -0.81 12.61
CA THR A 89 -7.52 0.27 11.66
C THR A 89 -6.02 0.54 11.58
N ARG A 90 -5.33 0.58 12.73
CA ARG A 90 -3.86 0.68 12.78
C ARG A 90 -3.17 -0.48 12.08
N ARG A 91 -3.62 -1.72 12.31
CA ARG A 91 -3.08 -2.90 11.64
C ARG A 91 -3.30 -2.82 10.12
N LEU A 92 -4.50 -2.45 9.68
CA LEU A 92 -4.82 -2.30 8.26
C LEU A 92 -3.92 -1.25 7.60
N TYR A 93 -3.77 -0.07 8.22
CA TYR A 93 -2.88 0.98 7.70
C TYR A 93 -1.44 0.48 7.54
N ARG A 94 -0.90 -0.17 8.58
CA ARG A 94 0.45 -0.74 8.55
C ARG A 94 0.62 -1.73 7.40
N ILE A 95 -0.36 -2.60 7.18
CA ILE A 95 -0.33 -3.58 6.08
C ILE A 95 -0.37 -2.85 4.73
N LEU A 96 -1.35 -1.97 4.52
CA LEU A 96 -1.52 -1.25 3.27
C LEU A 96 -0.28 -0.44 2.90
N VAL A 97 0.28 0.32 3.84
CA VAL A 97 1.43 1.17 3.57
C VAL A 97 2.71 0.36 3.34
N SER A 98 3.00 -0.63 4.19
CA SER A 98 4.22 -1.43 4.05
C SER A 98 4.21 -2.32 2.80
N LYS A 99 3.07 -2.94 2.47
CA LYS A 99 2.93 -3.77 1.26
C LYS A 99 2.96 -2.93 0.00
N SER A 100 2.35 -1.73 0.00
CA SER A 100 2.42 -0.79 -1.13
C SER A 100 3.85 -0.36 -1.40
N ALA A 101 4.57 0.10 -0.37
CA ALA A 101 5.96 0.53 -0.51
C ALA A 101 6.87 -0.61 -1.00
N TYR A 102 6.72 -1.82 -0.46
CA TYR A 102 7.46 -2.99 -0.92
C TYR A 102 7.18 -3.33 -2.40
N THR A 103 5.92 -3.25 -2.81
CA THR A 103 5.50 -3.57 -4.18
C THR A 103 6.03 -2.56 -5.18
N ILE A 104 5.95 -1.27 -4.85
CA ILE A 104 6.57 -0.20 -5.63
C ILE A 104 8.08 -0.43 -5.75
N TRP A 105 8.75 -0.71 -4.63
CA TRP A 105 10.18 -1.00 -4.61
C TRP A 105 10.55 -2.20 -5.49
N LYS A 106 9.73 -3.25 -5.50
CA LYS A 106 9.93 -4.46 -6.33
C LYS A 106 9.67 -4.21 -7.81
N LEU A 107 8.71 -3.34 -8.13
CA LEU A 107 8.37 -2.96 -9.51
C LEU A 107 9.33 -1.94 -10.10
N ARG A 108 10.13 -1.26 -9.28
CA ARG A 108 11.12 -0.31 -9.78
C ARG A 108 12.07 -1.02 -10.76
N PRO A 109 12.30 -0.48 -11.97
CA PRO A 109 13.30 -1.01 -12.87
C PRO A 109 14.69 -0.79 -12.27
N VAL A 110 15.52 -1.83 -12.23
CA VAL A 110 16.93 -1.73 -11.82
C VAL A 110 17.79 -2.09 -13.03
N GLY A 111 18.53 -1.11 -13.56
CA GLY A 111 19.31 -1.27 -14.79
C GLY A 111 18.45 -1.27 -16.07
N ARG A 112 18.88 -2.01 -17.11
CA ARG A 112 18.16 -2.09 -18.41
C ARG A 112 16.97 -3.05 -18.42
N ASN A 113 16.74 -3.79 -17.33
CA ASN A 113 15.66 -4.77 -17.27
C ASN A 113 14.36 -4.08 -16.85
N ARG A 114 13.35 -4.10 -17.74
CA ARG A 114 12.08 -3.40 -17.56
C ARG A 114 11.01 -4.41 -17.15
N PRO A 115 10.69 -4.56 -15.85
CA PRO A 115 9.47 -5.27 -15.49
C PRO A 115 8.28 -4.43 -15.99
N ARG A 116 7.44 -5.02 -16.85
CA ARG A 116 6.10 -4.46 -17.07
C ARG A 116 5.35 -4.57 -15.75
N LEU A 117 4.58 -3.53 -15.40
CA LEU A 117 3.68 -3.59 -14.26
C LEU A 117 2.67 -4.72 -14.53
N ASP A 118 2.89 -5.87 -13.92
CA ASP A 118 2.03 -7.04 -14.08
C ASP A 118 0.80 -6.87 -13.18
N PRO A 119 -0.42 -6.73 -13.73
CA PRO A 119 -1.64 -6.66 -12.93
C PRO A 119 -1.80 -7.87 -12.00
N ALA A 120 -1.30 -9.04 -12.39
CA ALA A 120 -1.30 -10.22 -11.54
C ALA A 120 -0.37 -10.06 -10.33
N LEU A 121 0.74 -9.32 -10.44
CA LEU A 121 1.59 -9.00 -9.29
C LEU A 121 0.88 -8.06 -8.31
N VAL A 122 0.15 -7.06 -8.82
CA VAL A 122 -0.66 -6.17 -7.98
C VAL A 122 -1.77 -6.95 -7.29
N TYR A 123 -2.46 -7.84 -8.01
CA TYR A 123 -3.46 -8.75 -7.44
C TYR A 123 -2.83 -9.66 -6.36
N ASN A 124 -1.75 -10.38 -6.69
CA ASN A 124 -1.06 -11.32 -5.77
C ASN A 124 -0.46 -10.64 -4.54
N THR A 125 -0.17 -9.33 -4.61
CA THR A 125 0.28 -8.56 -3.44
C THR A 125 -0.81 -8.50 -2.36
N TRP A 126 -2.08 -8.46 -2.79
CA TRP A 126 -3.25 -8.31 -1.92
C TRP A 126 -4.05 -9.61 -1.78
N ALA A 127 -3.80 -10.62 -2.62
CA ALA A 127 -4.31 -11.98 -2.48
C ALA A 127 -4.07 -12.53 -1.07
N GLY A 128 -5.10 -13.13 -0.47
CA GLY A 128 -5.10 -13.60 0.93
C GLY A 128 -5.10 -12.52 2.01
N THR A 129 -5.06 -11.22 1.65
CA THR A 129 -5.27 -10.08 2.58
C THR A 129 -6.69 -9.52 2.46
N LEU A 130 -7.33 -9.71 1.31
CA LEU A 130 -8.70 -9.28 1.04
C LEU A 130 -9.69 -10.37 1.49
N ASP A 131 -10.70 -9.98 2.27
CA ASP A 131 -11.86 -10.85 2.50
C ASP A 131 -12.65 -10.98 1.19
N ASP A 132 -13.11 -12.20 0.88
CA ASP A 132 -13.93 -12.52 -0.31
C ASP A 132 -13.19 -12.29 -1.65
N GLU A 133 -11.96 -12.77 -1.73
CA GLU A 133 -11.09 -12.70 -2.91
C GLU A 133 -11.74 -13.24 -4.21
N GLY A 134 -12.68 -14.19 -4.09
CA GLY A 134 -13.41 -14.77 -5.23
C GLY A 134 -14.47 -13.84 -5.85
N SER A 135 -14.87 -12.75 -5.19
CA SER A 135 -15.80 -11.76 -5.75
C SER A 135 -15.11 -10.59 -6.44
N LEU A 136 -13.77 -10.58 -6.45
CA LEU A 136 -12.99 -9.58 -7.15
C LEU A 136 -13.04 -9.82 -8.66
N PRO A 137 -13.46 -8.83 -9.46
CA PRO A 137 -13.33 -8.95 -10.90
C PRO A 137 -11.84 -9.05 -11.26
N VAL A 138 -11.52 -9.91 -12.25
CA VAL A 138 -10.15 -10.10 -12.81
C VAL A 138 -9.46 -8.77 -13.16
N ASN A 139 -10.23 -7.71 -13.41
CA ASN A 139 -9.78 -6.36 -13.73
C ASN A 139 -10.15 -5.29 -12.67
N TRP A 140 -10.23 -5.64 -11.38
CA TRP A 140 -10.63 -4.73 -10.29
C TRP A 140 -9.84 -3.41 -10.17
N LEU A 141 -8.68 -3.30 -10.82
CA LEU A 141 -7.94 -2.04 -10.98
C LEU A 141 -8.70 -0.99 -11.82
N LYS A 142 -9.66 -1.40 -12.66
CA LYS A 142 -10.38 -0.55 -13.62
C LYS A 142 -11.83 -0.25 -13.22
N GLU A 143 -12.47 -1.07 -12.39
CA GLU A 143 -13.89 -0.91 -12.05
C GLU A 143 -14.10 -0.31 -10.65
N PRO A 144 -14.82 0.81 -10.53
CA PRO A 144 -15.20 1.37 -9.24
C PRO A 144 -16.37 0.57 -8.67
N ARG A 145 -16.30 0.21 -7.38
CA ARG A 145 -17.33 -0.44 -6.54
C ARG A 145 -17.23 -1.96 -6.40
N VAL A 146 -16.14 -2.48 -5.85
CA VAL A 146 -16.19 -3.75 -5.11
C VAL A 146 -15.12 -3.68 -4.01
N LEU A 147 -15.45 -4.17 -2.80
CA LEU A 147 -14.69 -4.24 -1.54
C LEU A 147 -15.11 -3.20 -0.47
N VAL A 148 -15.67 -3.52 0.71
CA VAL A 148 -16.01 -4.81 1.36
C VAL A 148 -17.21 -4.56 2.30
N GLY A 149 -18.29 -5.32 2.12
CA GLY A 149 -19.48 -5.30 2.98
C GLY A 149 -19.21 -5.81 4.40
N ARG A 150 -19.85 -5.20 5.39
CA ARG A 150 -20.10 -5.89 6.67
C ARG A 150 -21.17 -6.93 6.38
N ARG A 151 -20.97 -8.21 6.72
CA ARG A 151 -22.14 -9.06 7.00
C ARG A 151 -22.81 -8.44 8.22
N ALA A 152 -23.99 -7.84 8.02
CA ALA A 152 -24.93 -7.67 9.12
C ALA A 152 -25.12 -9.06 9.74
N LEU A 153 -24.94 -9.17 11.05
CA LEU A 153 -25.26 -10.41 11.75
C LEU A 153 -26.71 -10.75 11.42
N THR A 154 -26.97 -11.98 10.98
CA THR A 154 -28.35 -12.43 10.82
C THR A 154 -29.03 -12.45 12.18
N GLU A 155 -30.36 -12.30 12.24
CA GLU A 155 -31.11 -12.32 13.51
C GLU A 155 -30.77 -13.58 14.33
N SER A 156 -30.56 -14.72 13.66
CA SER A 156 -30.09 -15.97 14.26
C SER A 156 -28.73 -15.88 14.96
N GLN A 157 -27.80 -15.06 14.43
CA GLN A 157 -26.48 -14.82 15.01
C GLN A 157 -26.52 -13.79 16.15
N ILE A 158 -27.45 -12.83 16.10
CA ILE A 158 -27.69 -11.88 17.19
C ILE A 158 -28.29 -12.62 18.40
N GLN A 159 -29.28 -13.48 18.17
CA GLN A 159 -29.95 -14.26 19.21
C GLN A 159 -29.01 -15.25 19.90
N TYR A 160 -28.11 -15.89 19.14
CA TYR A 160 -27.09 -16.76 19.70
C TYR A 160 -26.12 -16.01 20.62
N ARG A 161 -25.62 -14.83 20.21
CA ARG A 161 -24.68 -14.05 21.05
C ARG A 161 -25.32 -13.51 22.33
N SER A 162 -26.61 -13.17 22.29
CA SER A 162 -27.38 -12.84 23.49
C SER A 162 -27.57 -14.04 24.43
N SER A 163 -27.62 -15.27 23.91
CA SER A 163 -27.77 -16.48 24.73
C SER A 163 -26.48 -16.98 25.40
N VAL A 164 -25.30 -16.66 24.87
CA VAL A 164 -24.00 -17.13 25.44
C VAL A 164 -23.28 -16.09 26.30
N GLY A 165 -23.84 -14.89 26.47
CA GLY A 165 -23.29 -13.88 27.39
C GLY A 165 -21.88 -13.36 27.04
N ILE A 166 -21.46 -13.45 25.78
CA ILE A 166 -20.16 -12.97 25.32
C ILE A 166 -20.32 -11.54 24.80
N GLY A 167 -20.09 -10.57 25.68
CA GLY A 167 -19.98 -9.14 25.38
C GLY A 167 -18.58 -8.76 24.88
#